data_AF-A0A7Z2Q121-F1
#
_entry.id   AF-A0A7Z2Q121-F1
#
_cell.length_a   1.000
_cell.length_b   1.000
_cell.length_c   1.000
_cell.angle_alpha   90.00
_cell.angle_beta   90.00
_cell.angle_gamma   90.00
#
_symmetry.space_group_name_H-M   'P 1'
#
loop_
_entity.id
_entity.type
_entity.pdbx_description
1 polymer ?
#
loop_
_entity_poly.entity_id
_entity_poly.type
_entity_poly.pdbx_seq_one_letter_code
_entity_poly.pdbx_strand_id
1 'polypeptide(L)'
;MDFRTALFSAPARKRRKNLRTVTMPEHVGPHVKLVLAEMARPRMTYDSLEERSGVRRATTKAWRRKNRPGLESLEAALATLGFGFCPVPSLEALPADLAGELTALALKLRMNIPQTWAALIDIGVEQKLLRMRRRTRCCVG
;
A
#
# COMPACT_ATOMS: atom_id res chain seq x y z
N MET A 1 11.39 65.83 -20.78
CA MET A 1 10.36 64.78 -20.68
C MET A 1 10.98 63.48 -21.16
N ASP A 2 10.55 62.37 -20.58
CA ASP A 2 10.75 60.97 -21.04
C ASP A 2 11.93 60.16 -20.47
N PHE A 3 11.72 59.79 -19.20
CA PHE A 3 11.80 58.43 -18.65
C PHE A 3 12.79 57.44 -19.27
N ARG A 4 13.97 57.34 -18.65
CA ARG A 4 14.81 56.13 -18.72
C ARG A 4 14.07 54.97 -18.04
N THR A 5 13.51 54.08 -18.83
CA THR A 5 12.91 52.82 -18.37
C THR A 5 14.04 51.91 -17.86
N ALA A 6 14.21 51.83 -16.54
CA ALA A 6 15.02 50.80 -15.92
C ALA A 6 14.33 49.46 -16.13
N LEU A 7 14.93 48.58 -16.94
CA LEU A 7 14.51 47.19 -17.07
C LEU A 7 14.83 46.49 -15.75
N PHE A 8 13.82 46.33 -14.89
CA PHE A 8 13.88 45.47 -13.72
C PHE A 8 14.10 44.03 -14.19
N SER A 9 15.36 43.59 -14.17
CA SER A 9 15.70 42.18 -14.32
C SER A 9 15.14 41.42 -13.12
N ALA A 10 13.99 40.77 -13.28
CA ALA A 10 13.45 39.86 -12.28
C ALA A 10 14.50 38.79 -11.95
N PRO A 11 14.80 38.53 -10.66
CA PRO A 11 15.78 37.51 -10.33
C PRO A 11 15.26 36.16 -10.82
N ALA A 12 16.09 35.44 -11.60
CA ALA A 12 15.78 34.12 -12.10
C ALA A 12 15.32 33.24 -10.94
N ARG A 13 14.03 32.90 -10.93
CA ARG A 13 13.44 31.99 -9.93
C ARG A 13 14.22 30.68 -10.04
N LYS A 14 15.11 30.40 -9.07
CA LYS A 14 15.79 29.10 -8.94
C LYS A 14 14.72 28.02 -9.00
N ARG A 15 14.65 27.32 -10.13
CA ARG A 15 13.76 26.17 -10.34
C ARG A 15 14.14 25.14 -9.28
N ARG A 16 13.34 25.02 -8.22
CA ARG A 16 13.60 24.09 -7.12
C ARG A 16 13.69 22.68 -7.71
N LYS A 17 14.91 22.17 -7.82
CA LYS A 17 15.26 20.84 -8.31
C LYS A 17 15.00 19.78 -7.24
N ASN A 18 13.91 19.90 -6.50
CA ASN A 18 13.48 18.87 -5.57
C ASN A 18 12.50 17.99 -6.32
N LEU A 19 12.98 16.84 -6.80
CA LEU A 19 12.08 15.70 -6.95
C LEU A 19 11.33 15.57 -5.63
N ARG A 20 9.99 15.59 -5.68
CA ARG A 20 9.11 15.47 -4.51
C ARG A 20 9.16 14.03 -3.98
N THR A 21 10.35 13.55 -3.66
CA THR A 21 10.57 12.25 -3.07
C THR A 21 10.11 12.35 -1.63
N VAL A 22 9.12 11.53 -1.25
CA VAL A 22 8.66 11.42 0.12
C VAL A 22 9.86 11.04 0.99
N THR A 23 10.30 11.93 1.89
CA THR A 23 11.41 11.63 2.80
C THR A 23 10.98 10.52 3.76
N MET A 24 11.66 9.38 3.67
CA MET A 24 11.39 8.22 4.51
C MET A 24 11.78 8.51 5.97
N PRO A 25 10.83 8.46 6.93
CA PRO A 25 11.18 8.65 8.33
C PRO A 25 11.81 7.37 8.90
N GLU A 26 12.85 7.51 9.73
CA GLU A 26 13.51 6.36 10.36
C GLU A 26 12.66 5.71 11.45
N HIS A 27 11.96 6.52 12.25
CA HIS A 27 11.24 6.12 13.47
C HIS A 27 9.82 5.57 13.24
N VAL A 28 9.32 5.56 12.00
CA VAL A 28 7.97 5.06 11.73
C VAL A 28 7.95 3.54 11.60
N GLY A 29 6.81 2.94 11.93
CA GLY A 29 6.58 1.51 11.76
C GLY A 29 6.71 1.06 10.30
N PRO A 30 7.03 -0.23 10.07
CA PRO A 30 7.28 -0.78 8.73
C PRO A 30 6.08 -0.60 7.79
N HIS A 31 4.87 -0.66 8.31
CA HIS A 31 3.63 -0.46 7.55
C HIS A 31 3.50 0.98 7.00
N VAL A 32 3.91 2.01 7.77
CA VAL A 32 3.94 3.40 7.28
C VAL A 32 5.06 3.56 6.25
N LYS A 33 6.22 2.93 6.49
CA LYS A 33 7.33 2.94 5.51
C LYS A 33 6.86 2.35 4.17
N LEU A 34 6.17 1.21 4.20
CA LEU A 34 5.62 0.58 3.01
C LEU A 34 4.71 1.54 2.24
N VAL A 35 3.71 2.12 2.90
CA VAL A 35 2.80 3.08 2.24
C VAL A 35 3.56 4.26 1.64
N LEU A 36 4.49 4.87 2.37
CA LEU A 36 5.25 6.02 1.88
C LEU A 36 6.20 5.66 0.73
N ALA A 37 6.81 4.47 0.75
CA ALA A 37 7.65 3.97 -0.32
C ALA A 37 6.83 3.71 -1.59
N GLU A 38 5.67 3.08 -1.45
CA GLU A 38 4.77 2.80 -2.57
C GLU A 38 4.07 4.06 -3.09
N MET A 39 3.89 5.11 -2.28
CA MET A 39 3.52 6.44 -2.79
C MET A 39 4.66 7.08 -3.60
N ALA A 40 5.91 6.91 -3.16
CA ALA A 40 7.06 7.54 -3.79
C ALA A 40 7.35 6.99 -5.19
N ARG A 41 7.11 5.69 -5.43
CA ARG A 41 7.33 5.03 -6.73
C ARG A 41 6.55 5.68 -7.89
N PRO A 42 5.21 5.79 -7.86
CA PRO A 42 4.42 6.50 -8.87
C PRO A 42 4.39 8.02 -8.65
N ARG A 43 5.10 8.55 -7.65
CA ARG A 43 5.05 9.96 -7.22
C ARG A 43 3.64 10.42 -6.84
N MET A 44 2.87 9.54 -6.21
CA MET A 44 1.52 9.85 -5.71
C MET A 44 1.61 10.91 -4.60
N THR A 45 0.81 11.96 -4.71
CA THR A 45 0.74 13.03 -3.70
C THR A 45 -0.21 12.66 -2.58
N TYR A 46 -0.06 13.31 -1.41
CA TYR A 46 -1.02 13.13 -0.32
C TYR A 46 -2.44 13.53 -0.69
N ASP A 47 -2.60 14.60 -1.48
CA ASP A 47 -3.91 15.07 -1.91
C ASP A 47 -4.57 14.04 -2.86
N SER A 48 -3.79 13.43 -3.77
CA SER A 48 -4.29 12.35 -4.64
C SER A 48 -4.61 11.07 -3.87
N LEU A 49 -3.86 10.76 -2.80
CA LEU A 49 -4.17 9.62 -1.96
C LEU A 49 -5.47 9.85 -1.19
N GLU A 50 -5.67 11.05 -0.64
CA GLU A 50 -6.90 11.41 0.07
C GLU A 50 -8.13 11.30 -0.82
N GLU A 51 -8.07 11.83 -2.04
CA GLU A 51 -9.16 11.76 -3.00
C GLU A 51 -9.57 10.33 -3.36
N ARG A 52 -8.58 9.42 -3.49
CA ARG A 52 -8.82 8.04 -3.93
C ARG A 52 -9.13 7.06 -2.80
N SER A 53 -8.46 7.21 -1.66
CA SER A 53 -8.58 6.29 -0.52
C SER A 53 -9.59 6.75 0.53
N GLY A 54 -10.00 8.03 0.51
CA GLY A 54 -10.77 8.65 1.58
C GLY A 54 -9.98 8.92 2.86
N VAL A 55 -8.71 8.53 2.93
CA VAL A 55 -7.85 8.77 4.09
C VAL A 55 -7.33 10.20 4.05
N ARG A 56 -7.76 11.03 5.01
CA ARG A 56 -7.40 12.45 5.07
C ARG A 56 -5.88 12.66 5.04
N ARG A 57 -5.42 13.65 4.27
CA ARG A 57 -3.99 14.05 4.21
C ARG A 57 -3.40 14.35 5.58
N ALA A 58 -4.18 14.97 6.46
CA ALA A 58 -3.76 15.25 7.83
C ALA A 58 -3.46 13.95 8.59
N THR A 59 -4.28 12.92 8.42
CA THR A 59 -4.11 11.59 9.01
C THR A 59 -2.85 10.92 8.49
N THR A 60 -2.65 10.87 7.16
CA THR A 60 -1.44 10.27 6.55
C THR A 60 -0.16 10.99 7.00
N LYS A 61 -0.20 12.32 7.14
CA LYS A 61 0.94 13.08 7.68
C LYS A 61 1.16 12.80 9.17
N ALA A 62 0.10 12.64 9.95
CA ALA A 62 0.19 12.31 11.37
C ALA A 62 0.81 10.94 11.62
N TRP A 63 0.69 9.99 10.68
CA TRP A 63 1.40 8.70 10.74
C TRP A 63 2.92 8.82 10.84
N ARG A 64 3.47 9.94 10.39
CA ARG A 64 4.91 10.21 10.46
C ARG A 64 5.39 10.66 11.83
N ARG A 65 4.50 11.04 12.75
CA ARG A 65 4.92 11.76 13.98
C ARG A 65 4.11 11.45 15.23
N LYS A 66 2.80 11.22 15.13
CA LYS A 66 1.90 11.23 16.29
C LYS A 66 1.01 9.99 16.38
N ASN A 67 0.42 9.57 15.26
CA ASN A 67 -0.64 8.55 15.29
C ASN A 67 -0.16 7.27 14.62
N ARG A 68 -0.56 6.11 15.15
CA ARG A 68 -0.44 4.85 14.40
C ARG A 68 -1.64 4.75 13.44
N PRO A 69 -1.45 4.25 12.21
CA PRO A 69 -2.56 4.01 11.31
C PRO A 69 -3.51 2.96 11.90
N GLY A 70 -4.81 3.22 11.78
CA GLY A 70 -5.82 2.19 11.95
C GLY A 70 -5.79 1.21 10.78
N LEU A 71 -6.31 0.00 11.00
CA LEU A 71 -6.35 -1.06 10.00
C LEU A 71 -7.07 -0.62 8.72
N GLU A 72 -8.29 -0.09 8.87
CA GLU A 72 -9.12 0.36 7.74
C GLU A 72 -8.43 1.42 6.88
N SER A 73 -7.79 2.38 7.53
CA SER A 73 -7.08 3.45 6.80
C SER A 73 -5.83 2.93 6.10
N LEU A 74 -5.15 1.92 6.68
CA LEU A 74 -3.99 1.31 6.05
C LEU A 74 -4.40 0.47 4.83
N GLU A 75 -5.46 -0.32 4.97
CA GLU A 75 -6.02 -1.14 3.90
C GLU A 75 -6.51 -0.27 2.73
N ALA A 76 -7.26 0.80 3.01
CA ALA A 76 -7.73 1.73 1.97
C ALA A 76 -6.56 2.41 1.22
N ALA A 77 -5.52 2.82 1.97
CA ALA A 77 -4.33 3.44 1.37
C ALA A 77 -3.55 2.44 0.49
N LEU A 78 -3.37 1.20 0.95
CA LEU A 78 -2.66 0.15 0.19
C LEU A 78 -3.47 -0.29 -1.04
N ALA A 79 -4.78 -0.47 -0.91
CA ALA A 79 -5.67 -0.82 -2.02
C ALA A 79 -5.60 0.23 -3.13
N THR A 80 -5.58 1.52 -2.77
CA THR A 80 -5.41 2.64 -3.72
C THR A 80 -4.06 2.59 -4.46
N LEU A 81 -3.03 2.06 -3.81
CA LEU A 81 -1.70 1.88 -4.38
C LEU A 81 -1.56 0.56 -5.17
N GLY A 82 -2.62 -0.24 -5.27
CA GLY A 82 -2.63 -1.53 -5.96
C GLY A 82 -2.16 -2.71 -5.13
N PHE A 83 -2.13 -2.59 -3.80
CA PHE A 83 -1.70 -3.64 -2.88
C PHE A 83 -2.87 -4.15 -2.02
N GLY A 84 -2.95 -5.48 -1.85
CA GLY A 84 -3.83 -6.09 -0.85
C GLY A 84 -3.17 -6.10 0.53
N PHE A 85 -3.92 -5.79 1.58
CA PHE A 85 -3.48 -5.96 2.96
C PHE A 85 -4.03 -7.28 3.51
N CYS A 86 -3.17 -8.29 3.61
CA CYS A 86 -3.56 -9.61 4.09
C CYS A 86 -2.86 -9.90 5.44
N PRO A 87 -3.60 -10.14 6.53
CA PRO A 87 -3.01 -10.60 7.78
C PRO A 87 -2.56 -12.06 7.61
N VAL A 88 -1.26 -12.28 7.67
CA VAL A 88 -0.66 -13.61 7.65
C VAL A 88 -0.09 -13.90 9.04
N PRO A 89 -0.43 -15.04 9.67
CA PRO A 89 0.17 -15.39 10.97
C PRO A 89 1.69 -15.52 10.83
N SER A 90 2.42 -15.08 11.84
CA SER A 90 3.85 -15.37 11.92
C SER A 90 4.07 -16.88 12.05
N LEU A 91 5.21 -17.39 11.60
CA LEU A 91 5.57 -18.80 11.77
C LEU A 91 5.53 -19.23 13.24
N GLU A 92 5.92 -18.33 14.15
CA GLU A 92 5.92 -18.56 15.60
C GLU A 92 4.51 -18.67 16.20
N ALA A 93 3.51 -18.08 15.53
CA ALA A 93 2.12 -18.16 15.95
C ALA A 93 1.40 -19.39 15.39
N LEU A 94 2.03 -20.14 14.48
CA LEU A 94 1.49 -21.38 13.93
C LEU A 94 1.90 -22.58 14.80
N PRO A 95 1.02 -23.58 14.98
CA PRO A 95 1.43 -24.88 15.51
C PRO A 95 2.61 -25.44 14.73
N ALA A 96 3.58 -26.04 15.43
CA ALA A 96 4.85 -26.46 14.84
C ALA A 96 4.68 -27.39 13.61
N ASP A 97 3.72 -28.30 13.68
CA ASP A 97 3.41 -29.24 12.59
C ASP A 97 2.96 -28.49 11.32
N LEU A 98 2.02 -27.55 11.47
CA LEU A 98 1.49 -26.74 10.37
C LEU A 98 2.53 -25.78 9.79
N ALA A 99 3.39 -25.21 10.64
CA ALA A 99 4.50 -24.37 10.21
C ALA A 99 5.50 -25.16 9.33
N GLY A 100 5.79 -26.41 9.72
CA GLY A 100 6.63 -27.33 8.95
C GLY A 100 6.01 -27.67 7.59
N GLU A 101 4.73 -28.05 7.57
CA GLU A 101 4.00 -28.36 6.32
C GLU A 101 3.95 -27.17 5.36
N LEU A 102 3.66 -25.99 5.89
CA LEU A 102 3.61 -24.77 5.10
C LEU A 102 4.98 -24.40 4.51
N THR A 103 6.04 -24.57 5.31
CA THR A 103 7.42 -24.34 4.83
C THR A 103 7.77 -25.32 3.72
N ALA A 104 7.42 -26.60 3.87
CA ALA A 104 7.62 -27.61 2.83
C ALA A 104 6.83 -27.27 1.55
N LEU A 105 5.60 -26.78 1.68
CA LEU A 105 4.78 -26.35 0.56
C LEU A 105 5.39 -25.13 -0.16
N ALA A 106 5.84 -24.12 0.58
CA ALA A 106 6.48 -22.93 0.04
C ALA A 106 7.74 -23.28 -0.78
N LEU A 107 8.57 -24.18 -0.25
CA LEU A 107 9.76 -24.70 -0.95
C LEU A 107 9.40 -25.41 -2.25
N LYS A 108 8.39 -26.30 -2.23
CA LYS A 108 7.93 -27.01 -3.44
C LYS A 108 7.42 -26.05 -4.52
N LEU A 109 6.72 -25.00 -4.10
CA LEU A 109 6.19 -23.97 -4.99
C LEU A 109 7.24 -22.92 -5.41
N ARG A 110 8.45 -22.97 -4.84
CA ARG A 110 9.51 -21.94 -5.00
C ARG A 110 9.00 -20.53 -4.67
N MET A 111 8.13 -20.43 -3.67
CA MET A 111 7.54 -19.19 -3.18
C MET A 111 8.04 -18.90 -1.77
N ASN A 112 7.99 -17.64 -1.36
CA ASN A 112 8.12 -17.32 0.06
C ASN A 112 6.79 -17.58 0.79
N ILE A 113 6.86 -17.72 2.11
CA ILE A 113 5.70 -18.10 2.93
C ILE A 113 4.51 -17.13 2.80
N PRO A 114 4.70 -15.79 2.80
CA PRO A 114 3.61 -14.85 2.53
C PRO A 114 2.95 -15.05 1.15
N GLN A 115 3.73 -15.33 0.11
CA GLN A 115 3.21 -15.63 -1.23
C GLN A 115 2.43 -16.94 -1.25
N THR A 116 2.91 -17.97 -0.55
CA THR A 116 2.19 -19.24 -0.40
C THR A 116 0.84 -19.04 0.29
N TRP A 117 0.79 -18.23 1.35
CA TRP A 117 -0.47 -17.86 2.01
C TRP A 117 -1.43 -17.12 1.08
N ALA A 118 -0.95 -16.11 0.35
CA ALA A 118 -1.77 -15.37 -0.61
C ALA A 118 -2.35 -16.31 -1.67
N ALA A 119 -1.52 -17.19 -2.25
CA ALA A 119 -1.97 -18.17 -3.23
C ALA A 119 -3.02 -19.15 -2.67
N LEU A 120 -2.85 -19.62 -1.43
CA LEU A 120 -3.82 -20.49 -0.76
C LEU A 120 -5.16 -19.78 -0.54
N ILE A 121 -5.13 -18.51 -0.13
CA ILE A 121 -6.34 -17.69 0.05
C ILE A 121 -7.03 -17.47 -1.30
N ASP A 122 -6.30 -17.10 -2.34
CA ASP A 122 -6.84 -16.87 -3.69
C ASP A 122 -7.52 -18.12 -4.26
N ILE A 123 -6.86 -19.28 -4.14
CA ILE A 123 -7.44 -20.58 -4.53
C ILE A 123 -8.72 -20.85 -3.73
N GLY A 124 -8.70 -20.61 -2.41
CA GLY A 124 -9.87 -20.80 -1.55
C GLY A 124 -11.05 -19.91 -1.94
N VAL A 125 -10.79 -18.64 -2.27
CA VAL A 125 -11.80 -17.68 -2.74
C VAL A 125 -12.38 -18.13 -4.08
N GLU A 126 -11.53 -18.46 -5.06
CA GLU A 126 -11.98 -18.91 -6.39
C GLU A 126 -12.83 -20.17 -6.29
N GLN A 127 -12.41 -21.16 -5.50
CA GLN A 127 -13.18 -22.38 -5.26
C GLN A 127 -14.56 -22.08 -4.63
N LYS A 128 -14.63 -21.13 -3.70
CA LYS A 128 -15.89 -20.70 -3.08
C LYS A 128 -16.80 -20.01 -4.10
N LEU A 129 -16.27 -19.12 -4.95
CA LEU A 129 -17.01 -18.44 -6.02
C LEU A 129 -17.57 -19.44 -7.04
N LEU A 130 -16.77 -20.43 -7.45
CA LEU A 130 -17.20 -21.49 -8.38
C LEU A 130 -18.34 -22.33 -7.78
N ARG A 131 -18.26 -22.68 -6.49
CA ARG A 131 -19.34 -23.42 -5.78
C ARG A 131 -20.63 -22.59 -5.71
N MET A 132 -20.55 -21.30 -5.43
CA MET A 132 -21.72 -20.41 -5.40
C MET A 132 -22.39 -20.32 -6.78
N ARG A 133 -21.62 -20.10 -7.85
CA ARG A 133 -22.15 -20.06 -9.24
C ARG A 133 -22.81 -21.37 -9.68
N ARG A 134 -22.32 -22.53 -9.22
CA ARG A 134 -22.95 -23.84 -9.47
C ARG A 134 -24.29 -23.95 -8.75
N ARG A 135 -24.36 -23.51 -7.50
CA ARG A 135 -25.57 -23.53 -6.69
C ARG A 135 -26.67 -22.63 -7.27
N THR A 136 -26.32 -21.41 -7.72
CA THR A 136 -27.29 -20.50 -8.37
C THR A 136 -27.87 -21.09 -9.65
N ARG A 137 -27.07 -21.79 -10.46
CA ARG A 137 -27.56 -22.43 -11.70
C ARG A 137 -28.50 -23.61 -11.46
N CYS A 138 -28.37 -24.32 -10.35
CA CYS A 138 -29.28 -25.42 -10.00
C CYS A 138 -30.63 -24.96 -9.42
N CYS A 139 -30.77 -23.71 -8.99
CA CYS A 139 -32.02 -23.17 -8.44
C CYS A 139 -32.91 -22.46 -9.47
N VAL A 140 -32.45 -22.36 -10.73
CA VAL A 140 -33.18 -21.73 -11.86
C VAL A 140 -33.54 -22.77 -12.93
N GLY A 141 -33.48 -24.06 -12.57
CA GLY A 141 -33.87 -25.20 -13.42
C GLY A 141 -35.11 -25.87 -12.90
#